data_AF-A0A9E6E8L2-F1
#
_entry.id   AF-A0A9E6E8L2-F1
#
_cell.length_a   1.000
_cell.length_b   1.000
_cell.length_c   1.000
_cell.angle_alpha   90.00
_cell.angle_beta   90.00
_cell.angle_gamma   90.00
#
_symmetry.space_group_name_H-M   'P 1'
#
loop_
_entity.id
_entity.type
_entity.pdbx_description
1 polymer ?
#
loop_
_entity_poly.entity_id
_entity_poly.type
_entity_poly.pdbx_seq_one_letter_code
_entity_poly.pdbx_strand_id
1 'polypeptide(L)'
;MANPKTSNIKVSGESRTITMDTASLFNQYEIENCSPIDLYVKRTKATLRKIGELERAGSINVAQDRDMYNLFLLGMVSNVESFFRSVLREIILVDTLSYNKCLDQQLTYAAAMHHRPELMPEALLEQCTFISLENIRNSTKTFLGIPITQSPDHKEVVECISRFEQLCHLRHCIVHRAGLLGSKNAVKLGIEEHKQFFENPISLDLNFLQQSYAICLNCVKVYNNFIFNSLVSRYVLNNKTDIRWNFNIDRRWFRKYFEIFNSDELNREAESRGDQFYTVKTAYNELRAHNLNGGR
;
A
#
# COMPACT_ATOMS: atom_id res chain seq x y z
N MET A 1 -54.22 11.77 32.12
CA MET A 1 -53.02 12.58 32.40
C MET A 1 -52.47 13.09 31.06
N ALA A 2 -52.47 14.40 30.83
CA ALA A 2 -51.96 14.97 29.58
C ALA A 2 -50.43 14.99 29.62
N ASN A 3 -49.78 14.48 28.57
CA ASN A 3 -48.32 14.54 28.46
C ASN A 3 -47.87 16.01 28.47
N PRO A 4 -46.87 16.39 29.29
CA PRO A 4 -46.37 17.75 29.32
C PRO A 4 -45.80 18.13 27.95
N LYS A 5 -46.20 19.30 27.43
CA LYS A 5 -45.65 19.87 26.20
C LYS A 5 -44.16 20.15 26.40
N THR A 6 -43.30 19.41 25.73
CA THR A 6 -41.86 19.68 25.67
C THR A 6 -41.61 20.92 24.82
N SER A 7 -40.80 21.83 25.35
CA SER A 7 -40.34 23.02 24.61
C SER A 7 -39.30 22.62 23.57
N ASN A 8 -39.54 22.97 22.31
CA ASN A 8 -38.61 22.76 21.21
C ASN A 8 -37.96 24.09 20.79
N ILE A 9 -37.04 24.57 21.62
CA ILE A 9 -36.34 25.85 21.41
C ILE A 9 -35.16 25.59 20.48
N LYS A 10 -35.17 26.22 19.30
CA LYS A 10 -34.12 26.09 18.28
C LYS A 10 -32.99 27.10 18.53
N VAL A 11 -32.18 26.82 19.54
CA VAL A 11 -31.08 27.70 20.01
C VAL A 11 -30.03 28.00 18.94
N SER A 12 -29.89 27.12 17.94
CA SER A 12 -28.92 27.25 16.83
C SER A 12 -29.58 27.64 15.50
N GLY A 13 -30.83 28.12 15.53
CA GLY A 13 -31.60 28.45 14.34
C GLY A 13 -32.29 27.25 13.67
N GLU A 14 -32.89 27.50 12.52
CA GLU A 14 -33.61 26.50 11.73
C GLU A 14 -32.65 25.58 10.96
N SER A 15 -32.81 24.27 11.10
CA SER A 15 -32.04 23.29 10.33
C SER A 15 -32.68 23.04 8.97
N ARG A 16 -31.87 23.00 7.91
CA ARG A 16 -32.27 22.50 6.59
C ARG A 16 -31.68 21.12 6.38
N THR A 17 -32.52 20.14 6.05
CA THR A 17 -32.04 18.83 5.61
C THR A 17 -31.71 18.88 4.12
N ILE A 18 -30.54 18.37 3.75
CA ILE A 18 -30.11 18.22 2.36
C ILE A 18 -30.04 16.72 2.07
N THR A 19 -30.58 16.30 0.92
CA THR A 19 -30.40 14.95 0.40
C THR A 19 -29.20 14.94 -0.53
N MET A 20 -28.25 14.03 -0.30
CA MET A 20 -27.07 13.85 -1.14
C MET A 20 -27.25 12.59 -1.99
N ASP A 21 -27.22 12.74 -3.31
CA ASP A 21 -27.07 11.61 -4.23
C ASP A 21 -25.58 11.27 -4.34
N THR A 22 -25.20 10.09 -3.86
CA THR A 22 -23.80 9.63 -3.89
C THR A 22 -23.46 8.90 -5.18
N ALA A 23 -24.43 8.50 -6.00
CA ALA A 23 -24.18 7.73 -7.21
C ALA A 23 -23.29 8.49 -8.19
N SER A 24 -23.47 9.81 -8.32
CA SER A 24 -22.68 10.67 -9.20
C SER A 24 -21.23 10.91 -8.72
N LEU A 25 -20.87 10.46 -7.52
CA LEU A 25 -19.51 10.63 -6.99
C LEU A 25 -18.55 9.53 -7.47
N PHE A 26 -19.08 8.45 -8.05
CA PHE A 26 -18.30 7.30 -8.49
C PHE A 26 -18.22 7.28 -10.03
N ASN A 27 -17.02 7.52 -10.56
CA ASN A 27 -16.75 7.40 -11.99
C ASN A 27 -16.47 5.94 -12.37
N GLN A 28 -16.69 5.61 -13.65
CA GLN A 28 -16.31 4.31 -14.19
C GLN A 28 -14.81 4.09 -14.00
N TYR A 29 -14.46 3.01 -13.30
CA TYR A 29 -13.08 2.61 -13.08
C TYR A 29 -12.65 1.63 -14.18
N GLU A 30 -11.57 1.98 -14.89
CA GLU A 30 -10.86 1.05 -15.76
C GLU A 30 -9.65 0.48 -15.02
N ILE A 31 -9.48 -0.83 -15.07
CA ILE A 31 -8.30 -1.49 -14.52
C ILE A 31 -7.10 -1.02 -15.35
N GLU A 32 -6.23 -0.23 -14.73
CA GLU A 32 -4.99 0.21 -15.38
C GLU A 32 -4.11 -1.01 -15.67
N ASN A 33 -3.76 -1.21 -16.95
CA ASN A 33 -2.92 -2.32 -17.40
C ASN A 33 -1.44 -2.02 -17.12
N CYS A 34 -1.08 -1.93 -15.84
CA CYS A 34 0.31 -1.77 -15.37
C CYS A 34 0.52 -2.51 -14.05
N SER A 35 1.77 -2.69 -13.65
CA SER A 35 2.09 -3.38 -12.41
C SER A 35 1.60 -2.59 -11.18
N PRO A 36 1.25 -3.26 -10.07
CA PRO A 36 0.93 -2.63 -8.80
C PRO A 36 1.93 -1.57 -8.34
N ILE A 37 3.23 -1.81 -8.52
CA ILE A 37 4.28 -0.85 -8.17
C ILE A 37 4.29 0.36 -9.11
N ASP A 38 4.05 0.18 -10.42
CA ASP A 38 3.93 1.33 -11.33
C ASP A 38 2.73 2.19 -10.99
N LEU A 39 1.59 1.58 -10.68
CA LEU A 39 0.39 2.29 -10.24
C LEU A 39 0.68 3.16 -9.01
N TYR A 40 1.36 2.58 -8.02
CA TYR A 40 1.81 3.29 -6.83
C TYR A 40 2.73 4.46 -7.18
N VAL A 41 3.76 4.22 -8.00
CA VAL A 41 4.77 5.22 -8.35
C VAL A 41 4.15 6.38 -9.12
N LYS A 42 3.31 6.10 -10.13
CA LYS A 42 2.59 7.13 -10.92
C LYS A 42 1.74 8.04 -10.05
N ARG A 43 0.90 7.44 -9.19
CA ARG A 43 0.01 8.18 -8.28
C ARG A 43 0.81 9.04 -7.30
N THR A 44 1.89 8.49 -6.75
CA THR A 44 2.72 9.22 -5.78
C THR A 44 3.45 10.39 -6.44
N LYS A 45 4.06 10.19 -7.62
CA LYS A 45 4.70 11.26 -8.38
C LYS A 45 3.73 12.37 -8.74
N ALA A 46 2.52 12.02 -9.19
CA ALA A 46 1.49 13.01 -9.49
C ALA A 46 1.13 13.86 -8.26
N THR A 47 1.00 13.24 -7.09
CA THR A 47 0.74 13.94 -5.82
C THR A 47 1.91 14.86 -5.42
N LEU A 48 3.14 14.36 -5.47
CA LEU A 48 4.35 15.14 -5.14
C LEU A 48 4.57 16.32 -6.08
N ARG A 49 4.30 16.13 -7.37
CA ARG A 49 4.38 17.21 -8.35
C ARG A 49 3.36 18.30 -8.04
N LYS A 50 2.11 17.94 -7.75
CA LYS A 50 1.04 18.89 -7.41
C LYS A 50 1.36 19.71 -6.17
N ILE A 51 1.80 19.07 -5.08
CA ILE A 51 2.17 19.82 -3.86
C ILE A 51 3.33 20.79 -4.12
N GLY A 52 4.36 20.35 -4.85
CA GLY A 52 5.50 21.20 -5.19
C GLY A 52 5.11 22.37 -6.11
N GLU A 53 4.16 22.18 -7.02
CA GLU A 53 3.61 23.25 -7.85
C GLU A 53 2.83 24.27 -7.01
N LEU A 54 1.96 23.81 -6.10
CA LEU A 54 1.17 24.68 -5.22
C LEU A 54 2.03 25.52 -4.29
N GLU A 55 3.07 24.91 -3.69
CA GLU A 55 3.97 25.62 -2.78
C GLU A 55 4.84 26.63 -3.54
N ARG A 56 5.43 26.25 -4.69
CA ARG A 56 6.21 27.19 -5.52
C ARG A 56 5.38 28.37 -6.02
N ALA A 57 4.10 28.15 -6.27
CA ALA A 57 3.16 29.21 -6.64
C ALA A 57 2.72 30.08 -5.45
N GLY A 58 3.15 29.77 -4.22
CA GLY A 58 2.70 30.44 -3.00
C GLY A 58 1.22 30.24 -2.69
N SER A 59 0.58 29.23 -3.29
CA SER A 59 -0.86 28.95 -3.13
C SER A 59 -1.17 28.20 -1.84
N ILE A 60 -0.16 27.58 -1.24
CA ILE A 60 -0.23 26.95 0.08
C ILE A 60 1.01 27.33 0.89
N ASN A 61 0.87 27.46 2.21
CA ASN A 61 1.98 27.58 3.15
C ASN A 61 1.69 26.84 4.46
N VAL A 62 2.76 26.38 5.13
CA VAL A 62 2.65 25.58 6.36
C VAL A 62 1.87 26.28 7.49
N ALA A 63 1.96 27.61 7.57
CA ALA A 63 1.34 28.37 8.66
C ALA A 63 -0.18 28.47 8.54
N GLN A 64 -0.72 28.50 7.31
CA GLN A 64 -2.14 28.72 7.05
C GLN A 64 -2.85 27.47 6.53
N ASP A 65 -2.13 26.57 5.86
CA ASP A 65 -2.71 25.46 5.10
C ASP A 65 -2.32 24.09 5.66
N ARG A 66 -2.15 23.98 6.98
CA ARG A 66 -1.79 22.72 7.66
C ARG A 66 -2.63 21.53 7.19
N ASP A 67 -3.94 21.72 7.02
CA ASP A 67 -4.85 20.65 6.60
C ASP A 67 -4.54 20.13 5.20
N MET A 68 -4.01 20.97 4.31
CA MET A 68 -3.55 20.53 2.99
C MET A 68 -2.35 19.59 3.10
N TYR A 69 -1.35 19.93 3.92
CA TYR A 69 -0.19 19.05 4.17
C TYR A 69 -0.62 17.71 4.80
N ASN A 70 -1.57 17.77 5.73
CA ASN A 70 -2.19 16.59 6.32
C ASN A 70 -2.86 15.68 5.26
N LEU A 71 -3.63 16.27 4.33
CA LEU A 71 -4.26 15.55 3.22
C LEU A 71 -3.23 14.89 2.28
N PHE A 72 -2.07 15.52 2.07
CA PHE A 72 -1.00 14.91 1.29
C PHE A 72 -0.41 13.66 1.98
N LEU A 73 -0.16 13.72 3.29
CA LEU A 73 0.29 12.53 4.04
C LEU A 73 -0.76 11.40 3.98
N LEU A 74 -2.03 11.75 4.16
CA LEU A 74 -3.17 10.83 4.00
C LEU A 74 -3.16 10.14 2.65
N GLY A 75 -2.98 10.89 1.56
CA GLY A 75 -2.89 10.36 0.21
C GLY A 75 -1.71 9.41 0.02
N MET A 76 -0.54 9.73 0.58
CA MET A 76 0.65 8.87 0.51
C MET A 76 0.42 7.53 1.21
N VAL A 77 -0.09 7.53 2.44
CA VAL A 77 -0.37 6.31 3.21
C VAL A 77 -1.45 5.48 2.52
N SER A 78 -2.53 6.11 2.06
CA SER A 78 -3.59 5.43 1.32
C SER A 78 -3.08 4.74 0.05
N ASN A 79 -2.12 5.37 -0.65
CA ASN A 79 -1.57 4.79 -1.87
C ASN A 79 -0.72 3.53 -1.60
N VAL A 80 -0.02 3.47 -0.45
CA VAL A 80 0.66 2.24 -0.01
C VAL A 80 -0.34 1.12 0.31
N GLU A 81 -1.46 1.43 0.97
CA GLU A 81 -2.51 0.42 1.18
C GLU A 81 -3.11 -0.08 -0.14
N SER A 82 -3.31 0.80 -1.12
CA SER A 82 -3.76 0.42 -2.46
C SER A 82 -2.73 -0.45 -3.20
N PHE A 83 -1.43 -0.21 -3.00
CA PHE A 83 -0.37 -1.08 -3.51
C PHE A 83 -0.49 -2.49 -2.94
N PHE A 84 -0.61 -2.64 -1.61
CA PHE A 84 -0.76 -3.95 -0.98
C PHE A 84 -1.96 -4.71 -1.51
N ARG A 85 -3.13 -4.06 -1.63
CA ARG A 85 -4.32 -4.70 -2.22
C ARG A 85 -4.08 -5.14 -3.66
N SER A 86 -3.54 -4.25 -4.47
CA SER A 86 -3.31 -4.52 -5.89
C SER A 86 -2.31 -5.66 -6.09
N VAL A 87 -1.18 -5.66 -5.38
CA VAL A 87 -0.17 -6.71 -5.53
C VAL A 87 -0.67 -8.07 -5.06
N LEU A 88 -1.40 -8.13 -3.94
CA LEU A 88 -2.01 -9.37 -3.47
C LEU A 88 -3.04 -9.91 -4.47
N ARG A 89 -3.91 -9.05 -5.02
CA ARG A 89 -4.88 -9.42 -6.05
C ARG A 89 -4.19 -10.05 -7.27
N GLU A 90 -3.19 -9.37 -7.85
CA GLU A 90 -2.48 -9.87 -9.03
C GLU A 90 -1.78 -11.21 -8.76
N ILE A 91 -1.19 -11.39 -7.56
CA ILE A 91 -0.56 -12.66 -7.19
C ILE A 91 -1.59 -13.79 -7.10
N ILE A 92 -2.75 -13.55 -6.48
CA ILE A 92 -3.80 -14.57 -6.35
C ILE A 92 -4.29 -15.04 -7.72
N LEU A 93 -4.37 -14.15 -8.72
CA LEU A 93 -4.78 -14.48 -10.07
C LEU A 93 -3.72 -15.29 -10.85
N VAL A 94 -2.43 -15.10 -10.56
CA VAL A 94 -1.32 -15.68 -11.33
C VAL A 94 -0.72 -16.92 -10.68
N ASP A 95 -0.61 -16.94 -9.35
CA ASP A 95 0.08 -17.98 -8.59
C ASP A 95 -0.91 -19.01 -8.03
N THR A 96 -0.82 -20.25 -8.52
CA THR A 96 -1.75 -21.34 -8.17
C THR A 96 -1.74 -21.70 -6.69
N LEU A 97 -0.59 -21.62 -6.02
CA LEU A 97 -0.51 -21.91 -4.60
C LEU A 97 -1.19 -20.84 -3.75
N SER A 98 -1.04 -19.56 -4.13
CA SER A 98 -1.75 -18.45 -3.49
C SER A 98 -3.25 -18.51 -3.75
N TYR A 99 -3.66 -18.82 -4.99
CA TYR A 99 -5.05 -19.10 -5.33
C TYR A 99 -5.66 -20.19 -4.43
N ASN A 100 -4.97 -21.33 -4.28
CA ASN A 100 -5.45 -22.43 -3.45
C ASN A 100 -5.58 -22.05 -1.97
N LYS A 101 -4.76 -21.14 -1.45
CA LYS A 101 -4.91 -20.60 -0.09
C LYS A 101 -6.15 -19.73 0.09
N CYS A 102 -6.65 -19.17 -1.01
CA CYS A 102 -7.81 -18.29 -1.04
C CYS A 102 -9.14 -19.03 -1.17
N LEU A 103 -9.14 -20.33 -1.54
CA LEU A 103 -10.36 -21.08 -1.81
C LEU A 103 -11.34 -21.18 -0.62
N ASP A 104 -10.80 -21.26 0.59
CA ASP A 104 -11.61 -21.36 1.82
C ASP A 104 -11.92 -19.98 2.45
N GLN A 105 -11.52 -18.88 1.79
CA GLN A 105 -11.75 -17.54 2.32
C GLN A 105 -13.19 -17.08 2.08
N GLN A 106 -13.75 -16.38 3.06
CA GLN A 106 -15.13 -15.92 3.01
C GLN A 106 -15.28 -14.68 2.14
N LEU A 107 -16.35 -14.66 1.35
CA LEU A 107 -16.78 -13.53 0.54
C LEU A 107 -18.17 -13.08 0.98
N THR A 108 -18.46 -11.79 0.82
CA THR A 108 -19.82 -11.30 1.00
C THR A 108 -20.70 -11.81 -0.14
N TYR A 109 -21.98 -12.06 0.15
CA TYR A 109 -22.93 -12.46 -0.89
C TYR A 109 -23.05 -11.40 -1.99
N ALA A 110 -22.98 -10.11 -1.63
CA ALA A 110 -23.00 -9.01 -2.60
C ALA A 110 -21.82 -9.09 -3.58
N ALA A 111 -20.60 -9.33 -3.09
CA ALA A 111 -19.44 -9.51 -3.96
C ALA A 111 -19.63 -10.71 -4.90
N ALA A 112 -20.08 -11.85 -4.38
CA ALA A 112 -20.33 -13.05 -5.19
C ALA A 112 -21.37 -12.83 -6.31
N MET A 113 -22.37 -11.98 -6.08
CA MET A 113 -23.43 -11.72 -7.05
C MET A 113 -23.12 -10.60 -8.05
N HIS A 114 -22.25 -9.65 -7.70
CA HIS A 114 -22.08 -8.40 -8.46
C HIS A 114 -20.66 -8.08 -8.90
N HIS A 115 -19.62 -8.75 -8.39
CA HIS A 115 -18.24 -8.54 -8.86
C HIS A 115 -17.92 -9.32 -10.13
N ARG A 116 -16.96 -8.80 -10.90
CA ARG A 116 -16.33 -9.54 -11.99
C ARG A 116 -15.34 -10.55 -11.42
N PRO A 117 -15.17 -11.75 -12.02
CA PRO A 117 -14.27 -12.78 -11.52
C PRO A 117 -12.84 -12.29 -11.25
N GLU A 118 -12.31 -11.40 -12.10
CA GLU A 118 -10.95 -10.86 -11.99
C GLU A 118 -10.79 -9.89 -10.79
N LEU A 119 -11.90 -9.35 -10.27
CA LEU A 119 -11.93 -8.47 -9.10
C LEU A 119 -12.38 -9.21 -7.83
N MET A 120 -12.67 -10.51 -7.91
CA MET A 120 -13.01 -11.30 -6.72
C MET A 120 -11.91 -11.32 -5.66
N PRO A 121 -10.60 -11.37 -6.00
CA PRO A 121 -9.58 -11.27 -4.98
C PRO A 121 -9.53 -9.89 -4.31
N GLU A 122 -10.03 -8.83 -4.95
CA GLU A 122 -10.18 -7.53 -4.28
C GLU A 122 -11.23 -7.61 -3.15
N ALA A 123 -12.35 -8.30 -3.40
CA ALA A 123 -13.39 -8.51 -2.39
C ALA A 123 -12.89 -9.30 -1.17
N LEU A 124 -11.96 -10.24 -1.36
CA LEU A 124 -11.30 -10.95 -0.26
C LEU A 124 -10.50 -10.01 0.66
N LEU A 125 -10.00 -8.89 0.10
CA LEU A 125 -9.10 -7.96 0.77
C LEU A 125 -9.84 -6.75 1.37
N GLU A 126 -11.16 -6.64 1.19
CA GLU A 126 -11.98 -5.52 1.71
C GLU A 126 -11.91 -5.40 3.24
N GLN A 127 -11.88 -6.54 3.93
CA GLN A 127 -11.78 -6.59 5.39
C GLN A 127 -10.34 -6.48 5.90
N CYS A 128 -9.36 -6.44 4.98
CA CYS A 128 -7.96 -6.30 5.33
C CYS A 128 -7.57 -4.83 5.44
N THR A 129 -6.85 -4.53 6.52
CA THR A 129 -6.14 -3.25 6.69
C THR A 129 -4.65 -3.47 6.46
N PHE A 130 -3.98 -2.47 5.90
CA PHE A 130 -2.53 -2.54 5.66
C PHE A 130 -1.83 -1.41 6.40
N ILE A 131 -2.15 -1.26 7.68
CA ILE A 131 -1.71 -0.12 8.52
C ILE A 131 -0.66 -0.48 9.58
N SER A 132 -0.35 -1.76 9.74
CA SER A 132 0.61 -2.26 10.72
C SER A 132 1.41 -3.43 10.18
N LEU A 133 2.60 -3.66 10.74
CA LEU A 133 3.41 -4.83 10.44
C LEU A 133 2.64 -6.13 10.67
N GLU A 134 1.85 -6.19 11.74
CA GLU A 134 1.04 -7.35 12.07
C GLU A 134 0.00 -7.63 10.99
N ASN A 135 -0.78 -6.62 10.57
CA ASN A 135 -1.81 -6.82 9.55
C ASN A 135 -1.21 -7.19 8.19
N ILE A 136 -0.11 -6.55 7.80
CA ILE A 136 0.60 -6.86 6.55
C ILE A 136 1.16 -8.28 6.59
N ARG A 137 1.80 -8.69 7.70
CA ARG A 137 2.32 -10.05 7.91
C ARG A 137 1.21 -11.09 7.85
N ASN A 138 0.11 -10.85 8.57
CA ASN A 138 -1.01 -11.79 8.63
C ASN A 138 -1.67 -11.94 7.26
N SER A 139 -1.93 -10.84 6.56
CA SER A 139 -2.51 -10.88 5.21
C SER A 139 -1.59 -11.60 4.23
N THR A 140 -0.29 -11.30 4.24
CA THR A 140 0.70 -11.98 3.39
C THR A 140 0.73 -13.49 3.64
N LYS A 141 0.68 -13.91 4.92
CA LYS A 141 0.64 -15.33 5.28
C LYS A 141 -0.68 -15.99 4.88
N THR A 142 -1.81 -15.34 5.13
CA THR A 142 -3.15 -15.89 4.85
C THR A 142 -3.37 -16.10 3.36
N PHE A 143 -3.13 -15.06 2.55
CA PHE A 143 -3.46 -15.11 1.12
C PHE A 143 -2.36 -15.70 0.26
N LEU A 144 -1.09 -15.48 0.63
CA LEU A 144 0.03 -15.98 -0.17
C LEU A 144 0.69 -17.22 0.42
N GLY A 145 0.50 -17.52 1.71
CA GLY A 145 1.27 -18.57 2.39
C GLY A 145 2.75 -18.22 2.57
N ILE A 146 3.12 -16.93 2.52
CA ILE A 146 4.50 -16.46 2.66
C ILE A 146 4.66 -15.80 4.05
N PRO A 147 5.44 -16.39 4.97
CA PRO A 147 5.61 -15.81 6.30
C PRO A 147 6.65 -14.68 6.28
N ILE A 148 6.30 -13.53 6.88
CA ILE A 148 7.27 -12.50 7.28
C ILE A 148 7.64 -12.77 8.74
N THR A 149 8.90 -13.04 9.02
CA THR A 149 9.40 -13.43 10.34
C THR A 149 10.43 -12.43 10.86
N GLN A 150 10.95 -12.64 12.07
CA GLN A 150 12.04 -11.84 12.65
C GLN A 150 13.43 -12.41 12.32
N SER A 151 13.54 -13.27 11.29
CA SER A 151 14.84 -13.81 10.87
C SER A 151 15.73 -12.71 10.30
N PRO A 152 17.06 -12.87 10.34
CA PRO A 152 18.00 -11.93 9.71
C PRO A 152 17.67 -11.62 8.25
N ASP A 153 17.24 -12.63 7.48
CA ASP A 153 16.89 -12.49 6.06
C ASP A 153 15.64 -11.62 5.83
N HIS A 154 14.78 -11.48 6.85
CA HIS A 154 13.54 -10.68 6.78
C HIS A 154 13.68 -9.34 7.51
N LYS A 155 14.86 -9.02 8.04
CA LYS A 155 15.07 -7.82 8.85
C LYS A 155 14.71 -6.55 8.08
N GLU A 156 15.16 -6.43 6.83
CA GLU A 156 14.93 -5.24 6.01
C GLU A 156 13.43 -4.99 5.74
N VAL A 157 12.68 -6.04 5.37
CA VAL A 157 11.22 -5.92 5.12
C VAL A 157 10.47 -5.59 6.41
N VAL A 158 10.86 -6.18 7.53
CA VAL A 158 10.28 -5.86 8.85
C VAL A 158 10.54 -4.41 9.23
N GLU A 159 11.77 -3.92 9.10
CA GLU A 159 12.13 -2.54 9.43
C GLU A 159 11.39 -1.54 8.55
N CYS A 160 11.34 -1.75 7.22
CA CYS A 160 10.66 -0.84 6.31
C CYS A 160 9.16 -0.75 6.57
N ILE A 161 8.49 -1.89 6.83
CA ILE A 161 7.07 -1.89 7.19
C ILE A 161 6.85 -1.20 8.55
N SER A 162 7.75 -1.41 9.52
CA SER A 162 7.64 -0.79 10.84
C SER A 162 7.78 0.74 10.77
N ARG A 163 8.64 1.26 9.88
CA ARG A 163 8.73 2.71 9.60
C ARG A 163 7.47 3.24 8.94
N PHE A 164 6.90 2.49 8.00
CA PHE A 164 5.61 2.85 7.40
C PHE A 164 4.45 2.84 8.43
N GLU A 165 4.45 1.90 9.37
CA GLU A 165 3.47 1.86 10.47
C GLU A 165 3.51 3.13 11.35
N GLN A 166 4.69 3.74 11.53
CA GLN A 166 4.79 5.05 12.21
C GLN A 166 4.01 6.15 11.47
N LEU A 167 4.08 6.18 10.13
CA LEU A 167 3.26 7.10 9.33
C LEU A 167 1.76 6.79 9.43
N CYS A 168 1.40 5.52 9.57
CA CYS A 168 0.00 5.12 9.80
C CYS A 168 -0.53 5.63 11.15
N HIS A 169 0.31 5.68 12.19
CA HIS A 169 -0.06 6.31 13.46
C HIS A 169 -0.25 7.82 13.32
N LEU A 170 0.58 8.51 12.53
CA LEU A 170 0.39 9.93 12.23
C LEU A 170 -0.88 10.19 11.41
N ARG A 171 -1.18 9.35 10.40
CA ARG A 171 -2.46 9.35 9.69
C ARG A 171 -3.62 9.24 10.69
N HIS A 172 -3.52 8.34 11.67
CA HIS A 172 -4.55 8.19 12.70
C HIS A 172 -4.74 9.48 13.52
N CYS A 173 -3.66 10.17 13.92
CA CYS A 173 -3.76 11.49 14.58
C CYS A 173 -4.45 12.55 13.71
N ILE A 174 -4.18 12.56 12.41
CA ILE A 174 -4.76 13.53 11.49
C ILE A 174 -6.27 13.31 11.36
N VAL A 175 -6.68 12.07 11.09
CA VAL A 175 -8.10 11.74 10.85
C VAL A 175 -8.91 11.80 12.14
N HIS A 176 -8.33 11.33 13.25
CA HIS A 176 -9.00 11.24 14.52
C HIS A 176 -8.46 12.32 15.46
N ARG A 177 -9.36 13.22 15.90
CA ARG A 177 -9.08 14.35 16.79
C ARG A 177 -8.43 15.57 16.11
N ALA A 178 -8.76 15.84 14.85
CA ALA A 178 -8.36 17.06 14.14
C ALA A 178 -6.84 17.36 14.20
N GLY A 179 -6.02 16.32 14.09
CA GLY A 179 -4.56 16.44 14.13
C GLY A 179 -3.94 16.51 15.53
N LEU A 180 -4.70 16.42 16.61
CA LEU A 180 -4.16 16.47 17.97
C LEU A 180 -3.50 15.14 18.39
N LEU A 181 -2.32 15.22 19.00
CA LEU A 181 -1.63 14.04 19.52
C LEU A 181 -2.32 13.49 20.78
N GLY A 182 -2.95 12.33 20.65
CA GLY A 182 -3.50 11.58 21.77
C GLY A 182 -2.50 10.61 22.42
N SER A 183 -2.78 10.22 23.66
CA SER A 183 -1.94 9.33 24.47
C SER A 183 -1.65 7.98 23.80
N LYS A 184 -2.65 7.35 23.15
CA LYS A 184 -2.46 6.06 22.44
C LYS A 184 -1.42 6.14 21.33
N ASN A 185 -1.46 7.20 20.53
CA ASN A 185 -0.53 7.39 19.42
C ASN A 185 0.86 7.77 19.93
N ALA A 186 0.94 8.60 20.97
CA ALA A 186 2.21 8.92 21.59
C ALA A 186 2.92 7.70 22.19
N VAL A 187 2.19 6.74 22.78
CA VAL A 187 2.77 5.47 23.24
C VAL A 187 3.38 4.69 22.07
N LYS A 188 2.71 4.64 20.92
CA LYS A 188 3.20 3.95 19.72
C LYS A 188 4.39 4.65 19.06
N LEU A 189 4.46 5.99 19.14
CA LEU A 189 5.56 6.78 18.60
C LEU A 189 6.76 6.89 19.57
N GLY A 190 6.55 6.62 20.86
CA GLY A 190 7.56 6.71 21.91
C GLY A 190 7.19 7.76 22.95
N ILE A 191 6.58 7.33 24.07
CA ILE A 191 5.95 8.23 25.05
C ILE A 191 6.91 9.25 25.68
N GLU A 192 8.15 8.85 25.95
CA GLU A 192 9.10 9.73 26.66
C GLU A 192 9.44 10.98 25.87
N GLU A 193 9.56 10.85 24.55
CA GLU A 193 9.85 11.95 23.64
C GLU A 193 8.59 12.78 23.33
N HIS A 194 7.41 12.14 23.37
CA HIS A 194 6.17 12.71 22.84
C HIS A 194 5.17 13.22 23.88
N LYS A 195 5.33 12.91 25.18
CA LYS A 195 4.40 13.32 26.25
C LYS A 195 4.21 14.82 26.38
N GLN A 196 5.25 15.61 26.07
CA GLN A 196 5.20 17.07 26.09
C GLN A 196 4.33 17.68 24.98
N PHE A 197 3.97 16.88 23.97
CA PHE A 197 3.17 17.33 22.82
C PHE A 197 1.71 16.85 22.88
N PHE A 198 1.24 16.35 24.03
CA PHE A 198 -0.15 15.96 24.19
C PHE A 198 -1.08 17.13 23.87
N GLU A 199 -2.13 16.83 23.10
CA GLU A 199 -3.12 17.82 22.65
C GLU A 199 -2.53 18.95 21.78
N ASN A 200 -1.26 18.86 21.38
CA ASN A 200 -0.70 19.75 20.38
C ASN A 200 -1.07 19.24 18.98
N PRO A 201 -1.40 20.14 18.05
CA PRO A 201 -1.70 19.77 16.68
C PRO A 201 -0.43 19.38 15.92
N ILE A 202 -0.54 18.36 15.09
CA ILE A 202 0.49 17.98 14.13
C ILE A 202 0.73 19.13 13.15
N SER A 203 1.99 19.42 12.88
CA SER A 203 2.38 20.42 11.88
C SER A 203 3.37 19.77 10.95
N LEU A 204 2.99 19.66 9.68
CA LEU A 204 3.80 19.02 8.65
C LEU A 204 4.34 20.08 7.70
N ASP A 205 5.58 19.90 7.26
CA ASP A 205 6.21 20.71 6.23
C ASP A 205 6.59 19.85 5.02
N LEU A 206 7.14 20.49 3.98
CA LEU A 206 7.52 19.79 2.76
C LEU A 206 8.64 18.77 2.98
N ASN A 207 9.58 19.07 3.89
CA ASN A 207 10.69 18.18 4.22
C ASN A 207 10.15 16.89 4.82
N PHE A 208 9.25 16.99 5.80
CA PHE A 208 8.59 15.85 6.39
C PHE A 208 7.81 15.03 5.35
N LEU A 209 7.11 15.68 4.41
CA LEU A 209 6.40 14.97 3.34
C LEU A 209 7.34 14.25 2.38
N GLN A 210 8.53 14.81 2.08
CA GLN A 210 9.56 14.13 1.29
C GLN A 210 10.14 12.92 2.04
N GLN A 211 10.37 13.03 3.35
CA GLN A 211 10.78 11.91 4.19
C GLN A 211 9.71 10.81 4.25
N SER A 212 8.44 11.22 4.41
CA SER A 212 7.30 10.32 4.42
C SER A 212 7.18 9.58 3.09
N TYR A 213 7.39 10.27 1.98
CA TYR A 213 7.46 9.65 0.66
C TYR A 213 8.57 8.59 0.58
N ALA A 214 9.78 8.91 1.03
CA ALA A 214 10.90 7.96 1.01
C ALA A 214 10.59 6.71 1.85
N ILE A 215 9.99 6.86 3.03
CA ILE A 215 9.54 5.75 3.87
C ILE A 215 8.52 4.88 3.13
N CYS A 216 7.49 5.50 2.53
CA CYS A 216 6.48 4.77 1.77
C CYS A 216 7.07 4.03 0.56
N LEU A 217 7.94 4.69 -0.22
CA LEU A 217 8.58 4.10 -1.38
C LEU A 217 9.48 2.92 -1.00
N ASN A 218 10.25 3.05 0.07
CA ASN A 218 11.10 1.97 0.56
C ASN A 218 10.28 0.78 1.04
N CYS A 219 9.19 1.01 1.79
CA CYS A 219 8.25 -0.03 2.20
C CYS A 219 7.72 -0.81 0.98
N VAL A 220 7.25 -0.09 -0.04
CA VAL A 220 6.73 -0.68 -1.29
C VAL A 220 7.82 -1.48 -2.00
N LYS A 221 9.00 -0.89 -2.27
CA LYS A 221 10.09 -1.54 -3.02
C LYS A 221 10.61 -2.79 -2.31
N VAL A 222 10.85 -2.71 -1.01
CA VAL A 222 11.40 -3.83 -0.22
C VAL A 222 10.36 -4.96 -0.13
N TYR A 223 9.09 -4.64 0.13
CA TYR A 223 8.04 -5.65 0.11
C TYR A 223 7.88 -6.30 -1.27
N ASN A 224 7.86 -5.49 -2.34
CA ASN A 224 7.77 -5.94 -3.72
C ASN A 224 8.89 -6.95 -4.07
N ASN A 225 10.13 -6.61 -3.73
CA ASN A 225 11.29 -7.49 -3.95
C ASN A 225 11.21 -8.76 -3.09
N PHE A 226 10.85 -8.64 -1.81
CA PHE A 226 10.70 -9.76 -0.90
C PHE A 226 9.67 -10.79 -1.42
N ILE A 227 8.50 -10.32 -1.85
CA ILE A 227 7.44 -11.19 -2.35
C ILE A 227 7.82 -11.81 -3.71
N PHE A 228 8.39 -11.03 -4.64
CA PHE A 228 8.87 -11.57 -5.90
C PHE A 228 9.85 -12.74 -5.69
N ASN A 229 10.88 -12.53 -4.88
CA ASN A 229 11.89 -13.55 -4.59
C ASN A 229 11.28 -14.78 -3.90
N SER A 230 10.37 -14.56 -2.95
CA SER A 230 9.67 -15.65 -2.26
C SER A 230 8.81 -16.49 -3.20
N LEU A 231 8.04 -15.84 -4.10
CA LEU A 231 7.19 -16.52 -5.08
C LEU A 231 7.99 -17.31 -6.10
N VAL A 232 9.02 -16.70 -6.68
CA VAL A 232 9.87 -17.35 -7.67
C VAL A 232 10.64 -18.52 -7.04
N SER A 233 11.18 -18.34 -5.83
CA SER A 233 11.86 -19.43 -5.12
C SER A 233 10.91 -20.59 -4.83
N ARG A 234 9.68 -20.28 -4.42
CA ARG A 234 8.63 -21.29 -4.23
C ARG A 234 8.25 -21.98 -5.53
N TYR A 235 8.13 -21.24 -6.63
CA TYR A 235 7.85 -21.82 -7.94
C TYR A 235 8.96 -22.80 -8.36
N VAL A 236 10.22 -22.38 -8.23
CA VAL A 236 11.39 -23.23 -8.52
C VAL A 236 11.38 -24.50 -7.67
N LEU A 237 11.14 -24.38 -6.37
CA LEU A 237 11.12 -25.52 -5.44
C LEU A 237 10.07 -26.57 -5.82
N ASN A 238 8.89 -26.14 -6.27
CA ASN A 238 7.77 -27.05 -6.60
C ASN A 238 7.80 -27.58 -8.04
N ASN A 239 8.58 -26.96 -8.93
CA ASN A 239 8.64 -27.32 -10.36
C ASN A 239 10.06 -27.68 -10.81
N LYS A 240 10.90 -28.19 -9.90
CA LYS A 240 12.34 -28.46 -10.16
C LYS A 240 12.59 -29.31 -11.40
N THR A 241 11.72 -30.30 -11.67
CA THR A 241 11.84 -31.22 -12.81
C THR A 241 11.46 -30.58 -14.14
N ASP A 242 10.64 -29.53 -14.11
CA ASP A 242 10.02 -28.94 -15.28
C ASP A 242 10.81 -27.72 -15.79
N ILE A 243 11.61 -27.11 -14.92
CA ILE A 243 12.44 -25.94 -15.23
C ILE A 243 13.67 -26.38 -16.02
N ARG A 244 13.87 -25.78 -17.20
CA ARG A 244 14.96 -26.13 -18.11
C ARG A 244 16.21 -25.29 -17.94
N TRP A 245 16.15 -24.22 -17.15
CA TRP A 245 17.21 -23.24 -17.00
C TRP A 245 17.65 -22.61 -18.34
N ASN A 246 16.70 -22.57 -19.27
CA ASN A 246 16.83 -21.94 -20.58
C ASN A 246 15.75 -20.87 -20.74
N PHE A 247 16.18 -19.61 -20.85
CA PHE A 247 15.27 -18.46 -20.93
C PHE A 247 14.22 -18.61 -22.04
N ASN A 248 14.57 -19.13 -23.21
CA ASN A 248 13.60 -19.23 -24.31
C ASN A 248 12.45 -20.19 -24.00
N ILE A 249 12.70 -21.20 -23.15
CA ILE A 249 11.69 -22.17 -22.71
C ILE A 249 10.95 -21.63 -21.48
N ASP A 250 11.70 -21.14 -20.49
CA ASP A 250 11.18 -20.77 -19.17
C ASP A 250 10.58 -19.35 -19.12
N ARG A 251 10.80 -18.53 -20.16
CA ARG A 251 10.30 -17.15 -20.21
C ARG A 251 8.80 -17.08 -19.95
N ARG A 252 8.00 -18.04 -20.40
CA ARG A 252 6.54 -17.99 -20.27
C ARG A 252 6.08 -17.97 -18.83
N TRP A 253 6.65 -18.81 -17.96
CA TRP A 253 6.26 -18.81 -16.54
C TRP A 253 6.91 -17.65 -15.80
N PHE A 254 8.21 -17.40 -16.03
CA PHE A 254 8.95 -16.38 -15.30
C PHE A 254 8.41 -14.98 -15.55
N ARG A 255 8.05 -14.69 -16.82
CA ARG A 255 7.45 -13.42 -17.21
C ARG A 255 6.17 -13.11 -16.45
N LYS A 256 5.30 -14.10 -16.21
CA LYS A 256 4.05 -13.88 -15.47
C LYS A 256 4.30 -13.32 -14.06
N TYR A 257 5.32 -13.83 -13.38
CA TYR A 257 5.71 -13.28 -12.08
C TYR A 257 6.40 -11.93 -12.27
N PHE A 258 7.40 -11.84 -13.15
CA PHE A 258 8.17 -10.60 -13.34
C PHE A 258 7.30 -9.38 -13.66
N GLU A 259 6.28 -9.54 -14.51
CA GLU A 259 5.39 -8.43 -14.91
C GLU A 259 4.55 -7.87 -13.76
N ILE A 260 4.28 -8.64 -12.70
CA ILE A 260 3.57 -8.16 -11.50
C ILE A 260 4.45 -7.20 -10.69
N PHE A 261 5.77 -7.42 -10.66
CA PHE A 261 6.67 -6.72 -9.73
C PHE A 261 7.59 -5.71 -10.40
N ASN A 262 7.73 -5.75 -11.72
CA ASN A 262 8.56 -4.81 -12.47
C ASN A 262 7.90 -3.43 -12.55
N SER A 263 8.68 -2.36 -12.38
CA SER A 263 8.22 -0.98 -12.54
C SER A 263 8.89 -0.32 -13.74
N ASP A 264 8.14 -0.06 -14.80
CA ASP A 264 8.64 0.68 -15.95
C ASP A 264 8.95 2.14 -15.58
N GLU A 265 8.19 2.73 -14.64
CA GLU A 265 8.46 4.08 -14.14
C GLU A 265 9.81 4.19 -13.44
N LEU A 266 10.13 3.25 -12.55
CA LEU A 266 11.41 3.24 -11.84
C LEU A 266 12.56 2.85 -12.76
N ASN A 267 12.33 1.96 -13.73
CA ASN A 267 13.33 1.60 -14.72
C ASN A 267 13.73 2.78 -15.59
N ARG A 268 12.77 3.59 -16.06
CA ARG A 268 13.08 4.83 -16.82
C ARG A 268 13.87 5.83 -16.00
N GLU A 269 13.57 5.95 -14.71
CA GLU A 269 14.34 6.80 -13.82
C GLU A 269 15.76 6.28 -13.59
N ALA A 270 15.93 4.98 -13.40
CA ALA A 270 17.23 4.34 -13.30
C ALA A 270 18.06 4.59 -14.58
N GLU A 271 17.46 4.35 -15.75
CA GLU A 271 18.09 4.62 -17.05
C GLU A 271 18.51 6.08 -17.18
N SER A 272 17.66 7.04 -16.78
CA SER A 272 17.98 8.48 -16.82
C SER A 272 19.17 8.88 -15.93
N ARG A 273 19.44 8.12 -14.87
CA ARG A 273 20.59 8.30 -13.97
C ARG A 273 21.82 7.51 -14.40
N GLY A 274 21.70 6.66 -15.42
CA GLY A 274 22.74 5.70 -15.80
C GLY A 274 22.86 4.50 -14.86
N ASP A 275 21.85 4.26 -14.02
CA ASP A 275 21.79 3.11 -13.13
C ASP A 275 21.39 1.85 -13.90
N GLN A 276 21.88 0.69 -13.47
CA GLN A 276 21.44 -0.60 -13.98
C GLN A 276 20.00 -0.90 -13.53
N PHE A 277 19.21 -1.51 -14.40
CA PHE A 277 17.88 -2.03 -14.07
C PHE A 277 17.69 -3.45 -14.62
N TYR A 278 16.69 -4.14 -14.09
CA TYR A 278 16.40 -5.52 -14.47
C TYR A 278 15.48 -5.58 -15.69
N THR A 279 15.92 -6.27 -16.73
CA THR A 279 15.03 -6.83 -17.74
C THR A 279 14.57 -8.22 -17.32
N VAL A 280 13.47 -8.71 -17.92
CA VAL A 280 13.00 -10.10 -17.70
C VAL A 280 14.14 -11.11 -17.89
N LYS A 281 15.00 -10.89 -18.89
CA LYS A 281 16.11 -11.81 -19.22
C LYS A 281 17.24 -11.71 -18.19
N THR A 282 17.60 -10.51 -17.74
CA THR A 282 18.69 -10.34 -16.77
C THR A 282 18.29 -10.87 -15.41
N ALA A 283 17.07 -10.60 -14.94
CA ALA A 283 16.54 -11.16 -13.69
C ALA A 283 16.47 -12.69 -13.73
N TYR A 284 16.01 -13.27 -14.84
CA TYR A 284 16.00 -14.73 -15.01
C TYR A 284 17.42 -15.33 -14.99
N ASN A 285 18.39 -14.67 -15.63
CA ASN A 285 19.77 -15.16 -15.66
C ASN A 285 20.40 -15.17 -14.26
N GLU A 286 20.10 -14.18 -13.42
CA GLU A 286 20.54 -14.16 -12.03
C GLU A 286 19.89 -15.27 -11.20
N LEU A 287 18.58 -15.46 -11.33
CA LEU A 287 17.88 -16.59 -10.70
C LEU A 287 18.53 -17.92 -11.11
N ARG A 288 18.82 -18.10 -12.40
CA ARG A 288 19.49 -19.28 -12.93
C ARG A 288 20.88 -19.46 -12.32
N ALA A 289 21.68 -18.41 -12.29
CA ALA A 289 23.03 -18.47 -11.74
C ALA A 289 23.01 -18.87 -10.26
N HIS A 290 22.09 -18.30 -9.48
CA HIS A 290 21.89 -18.64 -8.07
C HIS A 290 21.55 -20.13 -7.86
N ASN A 291 20.68 -20.69 -8.70
CA ASN A 291 20.23 -22.08 -8.55
C ASN A 291 21.20 -23.13 -9.11
N LEU A 292 22.01 -22.79 -10.12
CA LEU A 292 22.98 -23.71 -10.71
C LEU A 292 24.33 -23.72 -9.98
N ASN A 293 24.75 -22.58 -9.43
CA ASN A 293 26.08 -22.46 -8.81
C ASN A 293 26.09 -22.81 -7.31
N GLY A 294 24.98 -23.32 -6.77
CA GLY A 294 24.80 -23.55 -5.33
C GLY A 294 24.77 -22.24 -4.57
N GLY A 295 23.56 -21.72 -4.31
CA GLY A 295 23.37 -20.56 -3.44
C GLY A 295 24.13 -20.76 -2.13
N ARG A 296 24.97 -19.77 -1.77
CA ARG A 296 25.61 -19.71 -0.46
C ARG A 296 24.56 -19.56 0.64
#